data_AF-A0A2G6FMJ5-F1
#
_entry.id   AF-A0A2G6FMJ5-F1
#
_cell.length_a   1.000
_cell.length_b   1.000
_cell.length_c   1.000
_cell.angle_alpha   90.00
_cell.angle_beta   90.00
_cell.angle_gamma   90.00
#
_symmetry.space_group_name_H-M   'P 1'
#
loop_
_entity.id
_entity.type
_entity.pdbx_description
1 polymer ?
#
loop_
_entity_poly.entity_id
_entity_poly.type
_entity_poly.pdbx_seq_one_letter_code
_entity_poly.pdbx_strand_id
1 'polypeptide(L)'
;MVEKEKKAAAQSGEQEAFLAEIQERSKDILRRLPALGPILVLYLQSQHRRYQFICDIEWLVLPPLVRNQCKLYMKKEYPFSFVSWAFVNEEVEKRLIANGGKLREEDWNCGDRVCLIDILAPFGGVEAMLKDIQKNVFPDRGIHLLAPDLKTGGITVRELTTDANKETKDNKTQVH
;
A
#
# COMPACT_ATOMS: atom_id res chain seq x y z
N MET A 1 -20.68 -27.15 -41.42
CA MET A 1 -20.38 -25.73 -41.74
C MET A 1 -20.77 -24.83 -40.58
N VAL A 2 -22.02 -24.91 -40.10
CA VAL A 2 -22.57 -24.20 -38.93
C VAL A 2 -21.75 -24.34 -37.63
N GLU A 3 -21.13 -25.50 -37.39
CA GLU A 3 -20.37 -25.77 -36.14
C GLU A 3 -18.98 -25.11 -36.11
N LYS A 4 -18.37 -24.90 -37.29
CA LYS A 4 -17.10 -24.16 -37.43
C LYS A 4 -17.32 -22.66 -37.25
N GLU A 5 -18.43 -22.14 -37.78
CA GLU A 5 -18.82 -20.73 -37.65
C GLU A 5 -19.19 -20.38 -36.20
N LYS A 6 -19.89 -21.28 -35.49
CA LYS A 6 -20.17 -21.10 -34.06
C LYS A 6 -18.91 -21.09 -33.19
N LYS A 7 -17.93 -21.96 -33.48
CA LYS A 7 -16.63 -21.96 -32.78
C LYS A 7 -15.80 -20.70 -33.07
N ALA A 8 -15.79 -20.23 -34.32
CA ALA A 8 -15.10 -19.00 -34.69
C ALA A 8 -15.73 -17.75 -34.06
N ALA A 9 -17.07 -17.68 -34.01
CA ALA A 9 -17.80 -16.59 -33.35
C ALA A 9 -17.65 -16.61 -31.81
N ALA A 10 -17.55 -17.80 -31.19
CA ALA A 10 -17.26 -17.93 -29.76
C ALA A 10 -15.83 -17.48 -29.43
N GLN A 11 -14.85 -17.86 -30.26
CA GLN A 11 -13.45 -17.45 -30.10
C GLN A 11 -13.25 -15.94 -30.34
N SER A 12 -13.96 -15.34 -31.29
CA SER A 12 -13.92 -13.89 -31.51
C SER A 12 -14.56 -13.13 -30.34
N GLY A 13 -15.67 -13.62 -29.79
CA GLY A 13 -16.31 -13.03 -28.61
C GLY A 13 -15.45 -13.12 -27.34
N GLU A 14 -14.75 -14.24 -27.12
CA GLU A 14 -13.78 -14.39 -26.02
C GLU A 14 -12.57 -13.47 -26.20
N GLN A 15 -12.06 -13.30 -27.42
CA GLN A 15 -10.98 -12.36 -27.72
C GLN A 15 -11.38 -10.89 -27.51
N GLU A 16 -12.58 -10.50 -27.95
CA GLU A 16 -13.09 -9.13 -27.75
C GLU A 16 -13.30 -8.83 -26.27
N ALA A 17 -13.85 -9.79 -25.50
CA ALA A 17 -14.00 -9.65 -24.05
C ALA A 17 -12.65 -9.51 -23.34
N PHE A 18 -11.65 -10.31 -23.72
CA PHE A 18 -10.29 -10.22 -23.17
C PHE A 18 -9.61 -8.88 -23.49
N LEU A 19 -9.73 -8.39 -24.72
CA LEU A 19 -9.19 -7.08 -25.11
C LEU A 19 -9.88 -5.93 -24.37
N ALA A 20 -11.20 -6.02 -24.17
CA ALA A 20 -11.95 -5.05 -23.39
C ALA A 20 -11.52 -5.05 -21.91
N GLU A 21 -11.28 -6.22 -21.33
CA GLU A 21 -10.75 -6.35 -19.96
C GLU A 21 -9.36 -5.71 -19.83
N ILE A 22 -8.44 -6.01 -20.75
CA ILE A 22 -7.11 -5.39 -20.78
C ILE A 22 -7.22 -3.87 -20.91
N GLN A 23 -8.10 -3.40 -21.78
CA GLN A 23 -8.29 -1.97 -22.01
C GLN A 23 -8.86 -1.27 -20.78
N GLU A 24 -9.83 -1.86 -20.09
CA GLU A 24 -10.41 -1.27 -18.89
C GLU A 24 -9.41 -1.26 -17.73
N ARG A 25 -8.67 -2.37 -17.55
CA ARG A 25 -7.58 -2.44 -16.58
C ARG A 25 -6.50 -1.39 -16.85
N SER A 26 -6.19 -1.13 -18.12
CA SER A 26 -5.25 -0.08 -18.52
C SER A 26 -5.79 1.32 -18.20
N LYS A 27 -7.09 1.58 -18.46
CA LYS A 27 -7.72 2.87 -18.14
C LYS A 27 -7.75 3.15 -16.64
N ASP A 28 -8.01 2.14 -15.82
CA ASP A 28 -8.00 2.28 -14.37
C ASP A 28 -6.63 2.75 -13.84
N ILE A 29 -5.54 2.17 -14.35
CA ILE A 29 -4.18 2.63 -14.04
C ILE A 29 -4.01 4.10 -14.46
N LEU A 30 -4.36 4.44 -15.71
CA LEU A 30 -4.23 5.81 -16.23
C LEU A 30 -4.99 6.85 -15.40
N ARG A 31 -6.16 6.50 -14.86
CA ARG A 31 -6.96 7.38 -14.00
C ARG A 31 -6.26 7.72 -12.67
N ARG A 32 -5.32 6.89 -12.22
CA ARG A 32 -4.61 7.07 -10.94
C ARG A 32 -3.28 7.77 -11.08
N LEU A 33 -2.65 7.71 -12.25
CA LEU A 33 -1.38 8.38 -12.53
C LEU A 33 -1.34 9.88 -12.16
N PRO A 34 -2.43 10.68 -12.29
CA PRO A 34 -2.42 12.07 -11.84
C PRO A 34 -2.06 12.26 -10.36
N ALA A 35 -2.30 11.25 -9.51
CA ALA A 35 -1.93 11.31 -8.09
C ALA A 35 -0.41 11.29 -7.85
N LEU A 36 0.40 10.87 -8.84
CA LEU A 36 1.86 10.88 -8.74
C LEU A 36 2.41 12.28 -8.49
N GLY A 37 1.86 13.31 -9.16
CA GLY A 37 2.32 14.69 -8.98
C GLY A 37 2.24 15.16 -7.52
N PRO A 38 1.06 15.11 -6.88
CA PRO A 38 0.91 15.42 -5.46
C PRO A 38 1.79 14.57 -4.53
N ILE A 39 1.95 13.28 -4.80
CA ILE A 39 2.83 12.40 -4.01
C ILE A 39 4.29 12.84 -4.12
N LEU A 40 4.76 13.14 -5.33
CA LEU A 40 6.12 13.63 -5.56
C LEU A 40 6.41 14.95 -4.84
N VAL A 41 5.41 15.86 -4.75
CA VAL A 41 5.55 17.08 -3.93
C VAL A 41 5.79 16.73 -2.46
N LEU A 42 5.06 15.76 -1.91
CA LEU A 42 5.27 15.29 -0.54
C LEU A 42 6.64 14.64 -0.34
N TYR A 43 7.14 13.89 -1.32
CA TYR A 43 8.51 13.35 -1.33
C TYR A 43 9.53 14.47 -1.23
N LEU A 44 9.42 15.48 -2.09
CA LEU A 44 10.32 16.63 -2.11
C LEU A 44 10.31 17.39 -0.77
N GLN A 45 9.20 17.41 -0.05
CA GLN A 45 9.08 18.14 1.22
C GLN A 45 9.45 17.31 2.45
N SER A 46 9.60 15.99 2.30
CA SER A 46 9.90 15.08 3.40
C SER A 46 11.41 14.85 3.52
N GLN A 47 12.02 15.23 4.65
CA GLN A 47 13.49 15.17 4.82
C GLN A 47 14.06 13.75 4.62
N HIS A 48 13.34 12.71 5.03
CA HIS A 48 13.75 11.31 4.89
C HIS A 48 13.57 10.74 3.48
N ARG A 49 12.92 11.48 2.56
CA ARG A 49 12.56 11.00 1.21
C ARG A 49 12.90 11.97 0.08
N ARG A 50 13.33 13.20 0.37
CA ARG A 50 13.63 14.24 -0.62
C ARG A 50 14.71 13.86 -1.63
N TYR A 51 15.61 12.95 -1.26
CA TYR A 51 16.70 12.47 -2.12
C TYR A 51 16.42 11.10 -2.77
N GLN A 52 15.17 10.63 -2.74
CA GLN A 52 14.79 9.39 -3.42
C GLN A 52 15.00 9.56 -4.94
N PHE A 53 15.60 8.55 -5.58
CA PHE A 53 15.74 8.57 -7.03
C PHE A 53 14.37 8.45 -7.70
N ILE A 54 14.20 9.12 -8.84
CA ILE A 54 12.95 9.03 -9.63
C ILE A 54 12.68 7.58 -10.03
N CYS A 55 13.71 6.80 -10.37
CA CYS A 55 13.56 5.39 -10.70
C CYS A 55 12.97 4.57 -9.54
N ASP A 56 13.19 4.98 -8.28
CA ASP A 56 12.66 4.22 -7.15
C ASP A 56 11.14 4.38 -6.98
N ILE A 57 10.55 5.41 -7.58
CA ILE A 57 9.09 5.63 -7.60
C ILE A 57 8.38 4.47 -8.30
N GLU A 58 9.06 3.80 -9.25
CA GLU A 58 8.55 2.61 -9.94
C GLU A 58 8.21 1.48 -8.97
N TRP A 59 9.03 1.24 -7.95
CA TRP A 59 8.80 0.16 -6.99
C TRP A 59 8.20 0.63 -5.66
N LEU A 60 8.32 1.91 -5.31
CA LEU A 60 7.76 2.49 -4.08
C LEU A 60 6.31 2.97 -4.20
N VAL A 61 5.95 3.58 -5.33
CA VAL A 61 4.70 4.35 -5.46
C VAL A 61 3.76 3.75 -6.50
N LEU A 62 4.28 3.26 -7.63
CA LEU A 62 3.40 2.64 -8.63
C LEU A 62 2.65 1.42 -8.09
N PRO A 63 3.29 0.45 -7.41
CA PRO A 63 2.59 -0.76 -7.00
C PRO A 63 1.41 -0.51 -6.06
N PRO A 64 1.51 0.34 -5.01
CA PRO A 64 0.35 0.65 -4.18
C PRO A 64 -0.67 1.51 -4.90
N LEU A 65 -0.26 2.44 -5.77
CA LEU A 65 -1.17 3.30 -6.51
C LEU A 65 -2.08 2.48 -7.45
N VAL A 66 -1.50 1.54 -8.20
CA VAL A 66 -2.28 0.66 -9.11
C VAL A 66 -3.06 -0.42 -8.36
N ARG A 67 -2.76 -0.69 -7.09
CA ARG A 67 -3.47 -1.67 -6.26
C ARG A 67 -4.49 -1.04 -5.28
N ASN A 68 -4.67 0.28 -5.28
CA ASN A 68 -5.44 1.00 -4.25
C ASN A 68 -4.95 0.72 -2.83
N GLN A 69 -3.65 0.48 -2.68
CA GLN A 69 -3.00 0.24 -1.40
C GLN A 69 -2.26 1.49 -0.89
N CYS A 70 -2.86 2.65 -1.13
CA CYS A 70 -2.38 3.91 -0.61
C CYS A 70 -3.53 4.89 -0.38
N LYS A 71 -3.28 5.89 0.45
CA LYS A 71 -4.21 7.00 0.67
C LYS A 71 -3.44 8.31 0.63
N LEU A 72 -3.90 9.21 -0.23
CA LEU A 72 -3.45 10.59 -0.33
C LEU A 72 -4.47 11.50 0.36
N TYR A 73 -4.01 12.31 1.30
CA TYR A 73 -4.82 13.28 2.02
C TYR A 73 -4.59 14.66 1.42
N MET A 74 -5.68 15.27 0.97
CA MET A 74 -5.69 16.63 0.42
C MET A 74 -6.30 17.60 1.43
N LYS A 75 -5.68 18.76 1.62
CA LYS A 75 -6.27 19.89 2.34
C LYS A 75 -6.55 21.00 1.34
N LYS A 76 -7.83 21.19 1.00
CA LYS A 76 -8.25 21.95 -0.19
C LYS A 76 -7.59 21.32 -1.42
N GLU A 77 -6.81 22.07 -2.18
CA GLU A 77 -6.14 21.63 -3.40
C GLU A 77 -4.68 21.19 -3.16
N TYR A 78 -4.22 21.19 -1.92
CA TYR A 78 -2.81 20.92 -1.58
C TYR A 78 -2.62 19.54 -0.94
N PRO A 79 -1.63 18.73 -1.39
CA PRO A 79 -1.33 17.46 -0.73
C PRO A 79 -0.79 17.71 0.67
N PHE A 80 -1.44 17.11 1.66
CA PHE A 80 -1.07 17.27 3.06
C PHE A 80 -0.24 16.10 3.55
N SER A 81 -0.66 14.87 3.21
CA SER A 81 0.02 13.67 3.66
C SER A 81 -0.31 12.46 2.79
N PHE A 82 0.53 11.44 2.81
CA PHE A 82 0.39 10.23 2.02
C PHE A 82 0.85 9.02 2.84
N VAL A 83 0.17 7.90 2.64
CA VAL A 83 0.56 6.60 3.21
C VAL A 83 0.32 5.49 2.19
N SER A 84 1.24 4.54 2.13
CA SER A 84 1.08 3.30 1.37
C SER A 84 1.25 2.07 2.27
N TRP A 85 0.62 0.97 1.88
CA TRP A 85 0.70 -0.29 2.60
C TRP A 85 0.81 -1.48 1.65
N ALA A 86 1.30 -2.60 2.18
CA ALA A 86 1.32 -3.89 1.51
C ALA A 86 0.58 -4.93 2.35
N PHE A 87 0.01 -5.91 1.67
CA PHE A 87 -0.52 -7.12 2.29
C PHE A 87 0.50 -8.23 2.11
N VAL A 88 1.21 -8.59 3.17
CA VAL A 88 2.34 -9.50 3.12
C VAL A 88 2.09 -10.74 3.96
N ASN A 89 2.75 -11.84 3.61
CA ASN A 89 2.87 -12.98 4.51
C ASN A 89 4.08 -12.83 5.44
N GLU A 90 4.23 -13.75 6.39
CA GLU A 90 5.30 -13.69 7.39
C GLU A 90 6.72 -13.74 6.80
N GLU A 91 6.92 -14.51 5.73
CA GLU A 91 8.23 -14.64 5.08
C GLU A 91 8.63 -13.32 4.41
N VAL A 92 7.70 -12.72 3.67
CA VAL A 92 7.89 -11.43 3.01
C VAL A 92 8.12 -10.32 4.03
N GLU A 93 7.38 -10.32 5.15
CA GLU A 93 7.59 -9.36 6.22
C GLU A 93 9.00 -9.45 6.82
N LYS A 94 9.49 -10.66 7.12
CA LYS A 94 10.86 -10.85 7.63
C LYS A 94 11.91 -10.34 6.64
N ARG A 95 11.72 -10.64 5.35
CA ARG A 95 12.59 -10.14 4.28
C ARG A 95 12.52 -8.61 4.15
N LEU A 96 11.35 -8.03 4.31
CA LEU A 96 11.13 -6.59 4.24
C LEU A 96 11.93 -5.86 5.33
N ILE A 97 11.93 -6.40 6.55
CA ILE A 97 12.74 -5.90 7.67
C ILE A 97 14.24 -6.03 7.35
N ALA A 98 14.67 -7.19 6.87
CA ALA A 98 16.08 -7.49 6.58
C ALA A 98 16.65 -6.64 5.42
N ASN A 99 15.83 -6.33 4.40
CA ASN A 99 16.26 -5.63 3.18
C ASN A 99 16.07 -4.11 3.25
N GLY A 100 15.87 -3.55 4.45
CA GLY A 100 15.77 -2.09 4.60
C GLY A 100 14.45 -1.51 4.08
N GLY A 101 13.35 -2.26 4.09
CA GLY A 101 12.04 -1.75 3.68
C GLY A 101 11.74 -1.84 2.17
N LYS A 102 12.49 -2.64 1.41
CA LYS A 102 12.25 -2.86 -0.03
C LYS A 102 11.37 -4.08 -0.30
N LEU A 103 10.31 -3.89 -1.08
CA LEU A 103 9.43 -4.96 -1.58
C LEU A 103 9.62 -5.17 -3.08
N ARG A 104 9.48 -6.42 -3.52
CA ARG A 104 9.28 -6.74 -4.95
C ARG A 104 7.83 -6.48 -5.31
N GLU A 105 7.54 -6.29 -6.59
CA GLU A 105 6.19 -6.00 -7.05
C GLU A 105 5.17 -7.09 -6.66
N GLU A 106 5.56 -8.36 -6.80
CA GLU A 106 4.78 -9.55 -6.43
C GLU A 106 4.46 -9.63 -4.93
N ASP A 107 5.29 -9.02 -4.10
CA ASP A 107 5.17 -9.09 -2.65
C ASP A 107 4.12 -8.13 -2.08
N TRP A 108 3.69 -7.12 -2.84
CA TRP A 108 2.77 -6.08 -2.35
C TRP A 108 1.40 -6.62 -1.91
N ASN A 109 1.02 -7.81 -2.39
CA ASN A 109 -0.27 -8.44 -2.09
C ASN A 109 -0.16 -9.98 -2.06
N CYS A 110 0.63 -10.50 -1.12
CA CYS A 110 0.95 -11.94 -0.98
C CYS A 110 0.50 -12.55 0.36
N GLY A 111 -0.25 -11.82 1.19
CA GLY A 111 -0.73 -12.32 2.49
C GLY A 111 -1.80 -11.46 3.12
N ASP A 112 -1.94 -11.55 4.44
CA ASP A 112 -3.01 -10.91 5.23
C ASP A 112 -2.50 -9.83 6.19
N ARG A 113 -1.19 -9.80 6.48
CA ARG A 113 -0.56 -8.81 7.36
C ARG A 113 -0.45 -7.47 6.66
N VAL A 114 -0.91 -6.42 7.32
CA VAL A 114 -0.85 -5.06 6.80
C VAL A 114 0.46 -4.41 7.24
N CYS A 115 1.38 -4.16 6.31
CA CYS A 115 2.62 -3.43 6.57
C CYS A 115 2.58 -2.05 5.93
N LEU A 116 2.80 -0.98 6.71
CA LEU A 116 2.98 0.36 6.16
C LEU A 116 4.36 0.46 5.51
N ILE A 117 4.40 0.90 4.26
CA ILE A 117 5.63 0.93 3.44
C ILE A 117 6.19 2.34 3.36
N ASP A 118 5.33 3.33 3.19
CA ASP A 118 5.75 4.72 3.15
C ASP A 118 4.75 5.63 3.86
N ILE A 119 5.29 6.59 4.62
CA ILE A 119 4.53 7.61 5.33
C ILE A 119 5.18 8.95 5.04
N LEU A 120 4.43 9.84 4.40
CA LEU A 120 4.84 11.19 4.08
C LEU A 120 3.87 12.16 4.76
N ALA A 121 4.38 12.94 5.70
CA ALA A 121 3.61 13.95 6.40
C ALA A 121 4.54 15.14 6.75
N PRO A 122 5.05 15.85 5.73
CA PRO A 122 6.07 16.89 5.93
C PRO A 122 5.58 18.08 6.78
N PHE A 123 4.26 18.23 6.94
CA PHE A 123 3.62 19.26 7.76
C PHE A 123 3.15 18.74 9.13
N GLY A 124 3.60 17.55 9.53
CA GLY A 124 3.10 16.85 10.73
C GLY A 124 1.76 16.16 10.50
N GLY A 125 1.10 15.75 11.58
CA GLY A 125 -0.20 15.07 11.52
C GLY A 125 -0.14 13.56 11.27
N VAL A 126 1.04 12.94 11.42
CA VAL A 126 1.22 11.48 11.32
C VAL A 126 0.26 10.74 12.24
N GLU A 127 0.08 11.19 13.48
CA GLU A 127 -0.81 10.53 14.45
C GLU A 127 -2.28 10.53 14.00
N ALA A 128 -2.76 11.65 13.47
CA ALA A 128 -4.13 11.74 12.96
C ALA A 128 -4.33 10.85 11.73
N MET A 129 -3.34 10.81 10.84
CA MET A 129 -3.33 9.90 9.69
C MET A 129 -3.35 8.43 10.15
N LEU A 130 -2.48 8.02 11.08
CA LEU A 130 -2.43 6.65 11.57
C LEU A 130 -3.73 6.25 12.27
N LYS A 131 -4.37 7.16 13.02
CA LYS A 131 -5.70 6.95 13.60
C LYS A 131 -6.77 6.76 12.51
N ASP A 132 -6.73 7.56 11.45
CA ASP A 132 -7.64 7.40 10.32
C ASP A 132 -7.45 6.04 9.62
N ILE A 133 -6.21 5.63 9.37
CA ILE A 133 -5.91 4.32 8.78
C ILE A 133 -6.40 3.18 9.69
N GLN A 134 -6.13 3.24 10.98
CA GLN A 134 -6.63 2.26 11.95
C GLN A 134 -8.16 2.20 11.98
N LYS A 135 -8.85 3.35 12.01
CA LYS A 135 -10.30 3.38 12.20
C LYS A 135 -11.09 3.13 10.92
N ASN A 136 -10.66 3.70 9.81
CA ASN A 136 -11.46 3.80 8.59
C ASN A 136 -10.97 2.89 7.46
N VAL A 137 -9.72 2.40 7.52
CA VAL A 137 -9.16 1.49 6.51
C VAL A 137 -9.00 0.08 7.08
N PHE A 138 -8.52 -0.05 8.32
CA PHE A 138 -8.22 -1.34 8.96
C PHE A 138 -8.78 -1.45 10.40
N PRO A 139 -10.11 -1.31 10.61
CA PRO A 139 -10.71 -1.35 11.94
C PRO A 139 -10.41 -2.66 12.70
N ASP A 140 -10.34 -3.78 11.97
CA ASP A 140 -10.24 -5.12 12.55
C ASP A 140 -8.87 -5.78 12.32
N ARG A 141 -7.84 -5.02 11.91
CA ARG A 141 -6.51 -5.57 11.64
C ARG A 141 -5.42 -4.81 12.37
N GLY A 142 -4.44 -5.56 12.89
CA GLY A 142 -3.18 -4.99 13.34
C GLY A 142 -2.40 -4.44 12.14
N ILE A 143 -1.79 -3.27 12.33
CA ILE A 143 -0.97 -2.64 11.30
C ILE A 143 0.48 -2.67 11.76
N HIS A 144 1.37 -3.16 10.92
CA HIS A 144 2.80 -3.22 11.18
C HIS A 144 3.49 -2.00 10.58
N LEU A 145 4.15 -1.22 11.43
CA LEU A 145 4.95 -0.07 11.04
C LEU A 145 6.43 -0.41 11.17
N LEU A 146 7.15 -0.38 10.05
CA LEU A 146 8.60 -0.49 10.02
C LEU A 146 9.20 0.83 10.50
N ALA A 147 9.91 0.80 11.62
CA ALA A 147 10.54 1.96 12.22
C ALA A 147 12.03 1.71 12.46
N PRO A 148 12.90 2.72 12.28
CA PRO A 148 14.29 2.62 12.69
C PRO A 148 14.38 2.29 14.18
N ASP A 149 15.20 1.30 14.53
CA ASP A 149 15.58 1.01 15.90
C ASP A 149 16.68 1.98 16.32
N LEU A 150 16.37 2.84 17.29
CA LEU A 150 17.29 3.84 17.81
C LEU A 150 18.51 3.23 18.54
N LYS A 151 18.45 1.94 18.93
CA LYS A 151 19.56 1.26 19.61
C LYS A 151 20.49 0.54 18.63
N THR A 152 19.92 -0.14 17.64
CA THR A 152 20.69 -1.00 16.73
C THR A 152 20.95 -0.35 15.37
N GLY A 153 20.23 0.73 15.03
CA GLY A 153 20.23 1.33 13.69
C GLY A 153 19.52 0.48 12.63
N GLY A 154 19.02 -0.70 13.01
CA GLY A 154 18.24 -1.59 12.14
C GLY A 154 16.79 -1.16 11.99
N ILE A 155 15.95 -2.01 11.40
CA ILE A 155 14.51 -1.80 11.32
C ILE A 155 13.82 -2.72 12.33
N THR A 156 12.86 -2.18 13.08
CA THR A 156 11.96 -2.93 13.97
C THR A 156 10.52 -2.74 13.53
N VAL A 157 9.69 -3.74 13.84
CA VAL A 157 8.25 -3.65 13.61
C VAL A 157 7.58 -3.12 14.87
N ARG A 158 6.79 -2.06 14.71
CA ARG A 158 5.85 -1.57 15.72
C ARG A 158 4.44 -1.96 15.31
N GLU A 159 3.78 -2.77 16.12
CA GLU A 159 2.38 -3.12 15.91
C GLU A 159 1.49 -1.98 16.41
N LEU A 160 0.67 -1.44 15.51
CA LEU A 160 -0.39 -0.50 15.80
C LEU A 160 -1.69 -1.30 15.92
N THR A 161 -2.16 -1.50 17.14
CA THR A 161 -3.43 -2.17 17.42
C THR A 161 -4.56 -1.16 17.51
N THR A 162 -5.70 -1.44 16.87
CA THR A 162 -6.94 -0.71 17.09
C THR A 162 -7.43 -0.90 18.53
N ASP A 163 -8.12 0.12 19.08
CA ASP A 163 -8.58 0.11 20.47
C ASP A 163 -9.54 -1.07 20.78
N ALA A 164 -10.27 -1.60 19.79
CA ALA A 164 -11.08 -2.82 19.92
C ALA A 164 -10.27 -4.09 20.24
N ASN A 165 -8.99 -4.14 19.85
CA ASN A 165 -8.09 -5.27 20.11
C ASN A 165 -7.25 -5.10 21.39
N LYS A 166 -7.17 -3.89 21.97
CA LYS A 166 -6.50 -3.69 23.27
C LYS A 166 -7.27 -4.38 24.40
N GLU A 167 -8.60 -4.28 24.40
CA GLU A 167 -9.45 -4.94 25.41
C GLU A 167 -9.32 -6.48 25.39
N THR A 168 -9.01 -7.07 24.24
CA THR A 168 -8.85 -8.54 24.13
C THR A 168 -7.45 -9.02 24.57
N LYS A 169 -6.39 -8.21 24.40
CA LYS A 169 -5.04 -8.56 24.90
C LYS A 169 -4.91 -8.34 26.42
N ASP A 170 -5.59 -7.33 26.99
CA ASP A 170 -5.57 -7.10 28.44
C ASP A 170 -6.36 -8.18 29.21
N ASN A 171 -7.47 -8.69 28.67
CA ASN A 171 -8.21 -9.80 29.30
C ASN A 171 -7.51 -11.17 29.24
N LYS A 172 -6.52 -11.36 28.35
CA LYS A 172 -5.69 -12.58 28.34
C LYS A 172 -4.49 -12.53 29.29
N THR A 173 -4.16 -11.36 29.83
CA THR A 173 -3.02 -11.18 30.75
C THR A 173 -3.45 -11.22 32.22
N GLN A 174 -4.76 -11.16 32.52
CA GLN A 174 -5.29 -11.23 33.90
C GLN A 174 -5.75 -12.63 34.33
N VAL A 175 -5.56 -13.66 33.51
CA VAL A 175 -5.89 -15.05 33.90
C VAL A 175 -4.64 -15.92 33.86
N HIS A 176 -3.68 -15.61 34.75
CA HIS A 176 -2.77 -16.60 35.34
C HIS A 176 -2.23 -16.12 36.68
#